data_AF-A0A1E1LYN3-F1
#
_entry.id   AF-A0A1E1LYN3-F1
#
_cell.length_a   1.000
_cell.length_b   1.000
_cell.length_c   1.000
_cell.angle_alpha   90.00
_cell.angle_beta   90.00
_cell.angle_gamma   90.00
#
_symmetry.space_group_name_H-M   'P 1'
#
loop_
_entity.id
_entity.type
_entity.pdbx_description
1 polymer ?
#
loop_
_entity_poly.entity_id
_entity_poly.type
_entity_poly.pdbx_seq_one_letter_code
_entity_poly.pdbx_strand_id
1 'polypeptide(L)'
;MAKYNIGISILDTRDLHQSASTPIQTRHYVVGSKDYFMQVSWNFAFGTSLHCTLSQIQEDINKLVAGRDSILIVHRGKNDHRWLEAAKVNIQPLYTLDTRDATQHIFELDSRCTLQQILPLLEIPYDPEMLGNTGNIAKFTSRAMLLLAVLGTKKLEQEEQGQNPSPRTGKLSVL
;
A
#
# COMPACT_ATOMS: atom_id res chain seq x y z
N MET A 1 -3.95 28.21 5.41
CA MET A 1 -4.47 26.94 5.97
C MET A 1 -3.75 25.79 5.28
N ALA A 2 -3.24 24.80 6.01
CA ALA A 2 -2.57 23.66 5.40
C ALA A 2 -3.57 22.82 4.59
N LYS A 3 -3.10 22.25 3.47
CA LYS A 3 -3.89 21.39 2.59
C LYS A 3 -3.22 20.01 2.53
N TYR A 4 -3.98 18.96 2.79
CA TYR A 4 -3.52 17.58 2.68
C TYR A 4 -4.55 16.72 1.97
N ASN A 5 -4.07 15.79 1.17
CA ASN A 5 -4.84 14.78 0.45
C ASN A 5 -4.13 13.45 0.70
N ILE A 6 -4.78 12.53 1.41
CA ILE A 6 -4.15 11.35 1.97
C ILE A 6 -5.01 10.12 1.68
N GLY A 7 -4.41 9.10 1.09
CA GLY A 7 -5.04 7.80 0.88
C GLY A 7 -4.42 6.78 1.82
N ILE A 8 -5.27 5.99 2.49
CA ILE A 8 -4.84 4.90 3.36
C ILE A 8 -5.60 3.66 2.94
N SER A 9 -4.88 2.59 2.62
CA SER A 9 -5.47 1.32 2.28
C SER A 9 -4.97 0.26 3.25
N ILE A 10 -5.89 -0.57 3.73
CA ILE A 10 -5.68 -1.46 4.87
C ILE A 10 -6.15 -2.84 4.47
N LEU A 11 -5.27 -3.82 4.63
CA LEU A 11 -5.59 -5.23 4.61
C LEU A 11 -5.43 -5.75 6.03
N ASP A 12 -6.54 -6.12 6.67
CA ASP A 12 -6.48 -6.83 7.95
C ASP A 12 -6.40 -8.33 7.65
N THR A 13 -5.22 -8.92 7.85
CA THR A 13 -4.98 -10.33 7.49
C THR A 13 -5.84 -11.30 8.31
N ARG A 14 -6.37 -10.86 9.46
CA ARG A 14 -7.27 -11.66 10.30
C ARG A 14 -8.66 -11.82 9.69
N ASP A 15 -9.04 -10.88 8.81
CA ASP A 15 -10.32 -10.90 8.10
C ASP A 15 -10.25 -11.70 6.79
N LEU A 16 -9.07 -12.20 6.39
CA LEU A 16 -8.90 -12.98 5.16
C LEU A 16 -9.75 -14.26 5.12
N HIS A 17 -10.09 -14.81 6.29
CA HIS A 17 -10.94 -16.00 6.39
C HIS A 17 -12.45 -15.68 6.33
N GLN A 18 -12.85 -14.41 6.35
CA GLN A 18 -14.25 -14.01 6.31
C GLN A 18 -14.71 -13.85 4.85
N SER A 19 -15.57 -14.76 4.39
CA SER A 19 -15.99 -14.93 2.99
C SER A 19 -16.80 -13.77 2.37
N ALA A 20 -17.12 -12.72 3.14
CA ALA A 20 -18.18 -11.77 2.79
C ALA A 20 -17.72 -10.33 2.54
N SER A 21 -16.45 -9.98 2.73
CA SER A 21 -15.97 -8.59 2.54
C SER A 21 -14.80 -8.46 1.59
N THR A 22 -14.69 -7.31 0.92
CA THR A 22 -13.47 -6.96 0.20
C THR A 22 -12.35 -6.79 1.22
N PRO A 23 -11.29 -7.63 1.20
CA PRO A 23 -10.35 -7.70 2.32
C PRO A 23 -9.51 -6.43 2.47
N ILE A 24 -9.43 -5.62 1.40
CA ILE A 24 -8.74 -4.34 1.41
C ILE A 24 -9.76 -3.21 1.57
N GLN A 25 -9.74 -2.51 2.69
CA GLN A 25 -10.49 -1.28 2.91
C GLN A 25 -9.65 -0.07 2.53
N THR A 26 -10.27 0.99 2.02
CA THR A 26 -9.54 2.20 1.61
C THR A 26 -10.27 3.43 2.10
N ARG A 27 -9.51 4.34 2.72
CA ARG A 27 -9.98 5.63 3.21
C ARG A 27 -9.25 6.74 2.46
N HIS A 28 -9.99 7.78 2.11
CA HIS A 28 -9.45 8.97 1.47
C HIS A 28 -9.75 10.18 2.36
N TYR A 29 -8.72 10.75 2.97
CA TYR A 29 -8.81 11.86 3.90
C TYR A 29 -8.35 13.16 3.24
N VAL A 30 -9.07 14.24 3.50
CA VAL A 30 -8.75 15.55 2.97
C VAL A 30 -8.80 16.60 4.07
N VAL A 31 -7.74 17.39 4.17
CA VAL A 31 -7.62 18.55 5.05
C VAL A 31 -7.54 19.80 4.18
N GLY A 32 -8.39 20.80 4.42
CA GLY A 32 -8.41 22.04 3.66
C GLY A 32 -9.78 22.72 3.62
N SER A 33 -9.98 23.62 2.65
CA SER A 33 -11.28 24.27 2.41
C SER A 33 -12.28 23.28 1.78
N LYS A 34 -13.58 23.62 1.83
CA LYS A 34 -14.64 22.83 1.16
C LYS A 34 -14.41 22.73 -0.35
N ASP A 35 -14.01 23.80 -1.00
CA ASP A 35 -13.71 23.79 -2.45
C ASP A 35 -12.57 22.84 -2.79
N TYR A 36 -11.52 22.84 -1.97
CA TYR A 36 -10.42 21.89 -2.13
C TYR A 36 -10.88 20.45 -1.93
N PHE A 37 -11.72 20.20 -0.90
CA PHE A 37 -12.31 18.88 -0.67
C PHE A 37 -13.11 18.39 -1.88
N MET A 38 -13.99 19.22 -2.45
CA MET A 38 -14.75 18.86 -3.65
C MET A 38 -13.82 18.56 -4.83
N GLN A 39 -12.79 19.40 -5.03
CA GLN A 39 -11.83 19.26 -6.13
C GLN A 39 -11.01 17.97 -6.08
N VAL A 40 -10.65 17.45 -4.91
CA VAL A 40 -9.79 16.25 -4.81
C VAL A 40 -10.58 14.96 -4.60
N SER A 41 -11.87 15.06 -4.25
CA SER A 41 -12.71 13.91 -3.89
C SER A 41 -13.50 13.32 -5.05
N TRP A 42 -13.67 14.05 -6.16
CA TRP A 42 -14.66 13.72 -7.20
C TRP A 42 -14.45 12.36 -7.88
N ASN A 43 -13.23 11.85 -7.97
CA ASN A 43 -12.92 10.58 -8.65
C ASN A 43 -12.47 9.47 -7.69
N PHE A 44 -12.71 9.60 -6.38
CA PHE A 44 -12.41 8.50 -5.46
C PHE A 44 -13.37 7.32 -5.70
N ALA A 45 -12.85 6.19 -6.16
CA ALA A 45 -13.66 5.08 -6.67
C ALA A 45 -13.90 3.97 -5.64
N PHE A 46 -13.21 4.01 -4.50
CA PHE A 46 -13.20 2.91 -3.53
C PHE A 46 -13.90 3.24 -2.21
N GLY A 47 -14.75 4.26 -2.20
CA GLY A 47 -15.54 4.66 -1.03
C GLY A 47 -15.89 6.14 -1.03
N THR A 48 -16.02 6.70 0.16
CA THR A 48 -16.32 8.12 0.37
C THR A 48 -15.11 8.85 0.94
N SER A 49 -14.87 10.05 0.44
CA SER A 49 -13.82 10.95 0.92
C SER A 49 -14.24 11.62 2.23
N LEU A 50 -13.32 11.78 3.17
CA LEU A 50 -13.56 12.34 4.50
C LEU A 50 -12.89 13.71 4.61
N HIS A 51 -13.71 14.76 4.75
CA HIS A 51 -13.23 16.10 5.09
C HIS A 51 -12.97 16.16 6.60
N CYS A 52 -11.70 16.31 6.98
CA CYS A 52 -11.27 16.14 8.36
C CYS A 52 -10.09 17.04 8.72
N THR A 53 -9.73 17.04 10.00
CA THR A 53 -8.53 17.68 10.54
C THR A 53 -7.36 16.69 10.59
N LEU A 54 -6.14 17.20 10.67
CA LEU A 54 -4.95 16.36 10.83
C LEU A 54 -5.00 15.52 12.12
N SER A 55 -5.58 16.06 13.20
CA SER A 55 -5.75 15.35 14.47
C SER A 55 -6.69 14.16 14.35
N GLN A 56 -7.78 14.27 13.58
CA GLN A 56 -8.70 13.16 13.34
C GLN A 56 -8.02 12.04 12.54
N ILE A 57 -7.22 12.41 11.53
CA ILE A 57 -6.45 11.43 10.75
C ILE A 57 -5.45 10.71 11.66
N GLN A 58 -4.75 11.46 12.51
CA GLN A 58 -3.80 10.89 13.47
C GLN A 58 -4.48 9.90 14.43
N GLU A 59 -5.60 10.29 15.02
CA GLU A 59 -6.38 9.44 15.92
C GLU A 59 -6.88 8.17 15.21
N ASP A 60 -7.40 8.29 13.99
CA ASP A 60 -7.86 7.18 13.19
C ASP A 60 -6.74 6.18 12.89
N ILE A 61 -5.57 6.65 12.44
CA ILE A 61 -4.44 5.77 12.13
C ILE A 61 -3.95 5.09 13.39
N ASN A 62 -3.79 5.82 14.49
CA ASN A 62 -3.34 5.25 15.76
C ASN A 62 -4.31 4.16 16.25
N LYS A 63 -5.62 4.36 16.13
CA LYS A 63 -6.63 3.32 16.45
C LYS A 63 -6.51 2.09 15.55
N LEU A 64 -6.21 2.28 14.26
CA LEU A 64 -6.07 1.20 13.30
C LEU A 64 -4.86 0.30 13.58
N VAL A 65 -3.76 0.87 14.08
CA VAL A 65 -2.50 0.14 14.33
C VAL A 65 -2.27 -0.22 15.80
N ALA A 66 -3.08 0.30 16.73
CA ALA A 66 -2.90 0.08 18.17
C ALA A 66 -2.91 -1.41 18.54
N GLY A 67 -1.82 -1.88 19.15
CA GLY A 67 -1.67 -3.26 19.59
C GLY A 67 -1.57 -4.27 18.44
N ARG A 68 -1.17 -3.83 17.24
CA ARG A 68 -1.06 -4.69 16.05
C ARG A 68 0.32 -4.57 15.42
N ASP A 69 0.85 -5.70 14.97
CA ASP A 69 1.96 -5.72 14.04
C ASP A 69 1.49 -5.17 12.69
N SER A 70 2.27 -4.25 12.13
CA SER A 70 1.91 -3.57 10.88
C SER A 70 3.05 -3.63 9.88
N ILE A 71 2.70 -3.74 8.60
CA ILE A 71 3.62 -3.60 7.48
C ILE A 71 3.21 -2.33 6.74
N LEU A 72 4.14 -1.41 6.55
CA LEU A 72 3.89 -0.18 5.82
C LEU A 72 4.20 -0.40 4.34
N ILE A 73 3.20 -0.20 3.47
CA ILE A 73 3.36 -0.29 2.02
C ILE A 73 3.31 1.11 1.43
N VAL A 74 4.29 1.44 0.59
CA VAL A 74 4.42 2.75 -0.05
C VAL A 74 4.72 2.62 -1.55
N HIS A 75 4.54 3.73 -2.28
CA HIS A 75 5.05 3.89 -3.64
C HIS A 75 5.87 5.18 -3.70
N ARG A 76 7.21 5.06 -3.70
CA ARG A 76 8.14 6.21 -3.54
C ARG A 76 7.99 6.90 -2.18
N GLY A 77 8.04 6.11 -1.10
CA GLY A 77 7.58 6.49 0.24
C GLY A 77 8.24 7.70 0.94
N LYS A 78 9.25 8.35 0.36
CA LYS A 78 10.00 9.44 1.03
C LYS A 78 9.11 10.59 1.50
N ASN A 79 8.07 10.92 0.73
CA ASN A 79 7.13 11.97 1.10
C ASN A 79 6.10 11.47 2.13
N ASP A 80 5.68 10.21 2.03
CA ASP A 80 4.76 9.57 2.98
C ASP A 80 5.37 9.52 4.39
N HIS A 81 6.65 9.15 4.53
CA HIS A 81 7.34 9.14 5.83
C HIS A 81 7.42 10.53 6.46
N ARG A 82 7.77 11.55 5.65
CA ARG A 82 7.81 12.95 6.11
C ARG A 82 6.44 13.44 6.56
N TRP A 83 5.38 13.04 5.86
CA TRP A 83 4.02 13.38 6.24
C TRP A 83 3.61 12.69 7.54
N LEU A 84 3.88 11.39 7.70
CA LEU A 84 3.59 10.64 8.93
C LEU A 84 4.28 11.27 10.16
N GLU A 85 5.57 11.63 10.01
CA GLU A 85 6.33 12.32 11.05
C GLU A 85 5.73 13.68 11.39
N ALA A 86 5.44 14.52 10.38
CA ALA A 86 4.83 15.84 10.57
C ALA A 86 3.43 15.75 11.18
N ALA A 87 2.66 14.70 10.84
CA ALA A 87 1.34 14.42 11.38
C ALA A 87 1.38 13.79 12.79
N LYS A 88 2.59 13.53 13.34
CA LYS A 88 2.80 12.85 14.62
C LYS A 88 2.09 11.49 14.69
N VAL A 89 1.97 10.84 13.54
CA VAL A 89 1.40 9.50 13.43
C VAL A 89 2.47 8.51 13.83
N ASN A 90 2.25 7.81 14.95
CA ASN A 90 3.22 6.88 15.48
C ASN A 90 2.93 5.47 14.96
N ILE A 91 3.40 5.17 13.74
CA ILE A 91 3.43 3.79 13.23
C ILE A 91 4.83 3.25 13.46
N GLN A 92 4.92 2.07 14.09
CA GLN A 92 6.15 1.30 14.21
C GLN A 92 6.01 0.05 13.33
N PRO A 93 6.20 0.16 12.01
CA PRO A 93 6.02 -0.97 11.13
C PRO A 93 7.16 -1.98 11.34
N LEU A 94 6.84 -3.27 11.28
CA LEU A 94 7.84 -4.34 11.27
C LEU A 94 8.72 -4.25 10.01
N TYR A 95 8.08 -3.92 8.89
CA TYR A 95 8.73 -3.74 7.60
C TYR A 95 8.08 -2.58 6.84
N THR A 96 8.90 -1.87 6.07
CA THR A 96 8.44 -0.92 5.06
C THR A 96 8.76 -1.48 3.68
N LEU A 97 7.75 -1.66 2.86
CA LEU A 97 7.86 -2.20 1.51
C LEU A 97 7.54 -1.11 0.48
N ASP A 98 8.45 -0.85 -0.45
CA ASP A 98 8.20 0.05 -1.58
C ASP A 98 7.87 -0.75 -2.84
N THR A 99 6.66 -0.51 -3.38
CA THR A 99 6.20 -1.16 -4.61
C THR A 99 7.11 -0.91 -5.80
N ARG A 100 7.78 0.25 -5.87
CA ARG A 100 8.70 0.58 -6.95
C ARG A 100 9.93 -0.30 -6.95
N ASP A 101 10.50 -0.52 -5.77
CA ASP A 101 11.69 -1.34 -5.59
C ASP A 101 11.34 -2.83 -5.72
N ALA A 102 10.18 -3.25 -5.19
CA ALA A 102 9.67 -4.61 -5.36
C ALA A 102 9.45 -4.96 -6.84
N THR A 103 8.77 -4.11 -7.63
CA THR A 103 8.60 -4.35 -9.07
C THR A 103 9.94 -4.46 -9.78
N GLN A 104 10.88 -3.56 -9.48
CA GLN A 104 12.18 -3.56 -10.13
C GLN A 104 12.91 -4.90 -9.91
N HIS A 105 12.85 -5.43 -8.70
CA HIS A 105 13.51 -6.69 -8.36
C HIS A 105 12.80 -7.92 -8.97
N ILE A 106 11.47 -7.98 -8.89
CA ILE A 106 10.69 -9.11 -9.39
C ILE A 106 10.84 -9.27 -10.91
N PHE A 107 10.77 -8.17 -11.65
CA PHE A 107 10.82 -8.14 -13.11
C PHE A 107 12.22 -7.86 -13.68
N GLU A 108 13.26 -7.79 -12.84
CA GLU A 108 14.66 -7.55 -13.25
C GLU A 108 14.82 -6.31 -14.14
N LEU A 109 14.17 -5.21 -13.75
CA LEU A 109 14.14 -3.99 -14.55
C LEU A 109 15.35 -3.10 -14.25
N ASP A 110 15.97 -2.55 -15.31
CA ASP A 110 17.06 -1.58 -15.18
C ASP A 110 16.60 -0.20 -14.69
N SER A 111 15.29 0.06 -14.76
CA SER A 111 14.71 1.35 -14.40
C SER A 111 13.53 1.17 -13.45
N ARG A 112 13.32 2.20 -12.64
CA ARG A 112 12.26 2.19 -11.64
C ARG A 112 10.93 2.69 -12.21
N CYS A 113 9.89 1.87 -12.10
CA CYS A 113 8.56 2.16 -12.65
C CYS A 113 7.73 3.15 -11.82
N THR A 114 6.83 3.86 -12.50
CA THR A 114 5.70 4.57 -11.87
C THR A 114 4.55 3.59 -11.60
N LEU A 115 3.63 3.94 -10.70
CA LEU A 115 2.43 3.13 -10.49
C LEU A 115 1.65 2.91 -11.80
N GLN A 116 1.55 3.93 -12.66
CA GLN A 116 0.90 3.83 -13.97
C GLN A 116 1.52 2.75 -14.89
N GLN A 117 2.83 2.51 -14.75
CA GLN A 117 3.54 1.45 -15.48
C GLN A 117 3.40 0.09 -14.78
N ILE A 118 3.35 0.06 -13.45
CA ILE A 118 3.23 -1.16 -12.66
C ILE A 118 1.87 -1.83 -12.85
N LEU A 119 0.77 -1.06 -12.90
CA LEU A 119 -0.57 -1.63 -12.96
C LEU A 119 -0.81 -2.51 -14.22
N PRO A 120 -0.46 -2.07 -15.44
CA PRO A 120 -0.52 -2.93 -16.62
C PRO A 120 0.43 -4.14 -16.56
N LEU A 121 1.64 -3.98 -16.02
CA LEU A 121 2.60 -5.09 -15.85
C LEU A 121 2.06 -6.21 -14.96
N LEU A 122 1.21 -5.85 -13.99
CA LEU A 122 0.55 -6.78 -13.08
C LEU A 122 -0.88 -7.14 -13.50
N GLU A 123 -1.30 -6.74 -14.70
CA GLU A 123 -2.66 -6.94 -15.23
C GLU A 123 -3.77 -6.41 -14.28
N ILE A 124 -3.48 -5.35 -13.52
CA ILE A 124 -4.47 -4.70 -12.66
C ILE A 124 -5.27 -3.70 -13.50
N PRO A 125 -6.58 -3.90 -13.69
CA PRO A 125 -7.41 -2.95 -14.43
C PRO A 125 -7.57 -1.65 -13.64
N TYR A 126 -7.43 -0.52 -14.34
CA TYR A 126 -7.66 0.82 -13.80
C TYR A 126 -8.02 1.81 -14.92
N ASP A 127 -8.72 2.87 -14.55
CA ASP A 127 -8.86 4.06 -15.39
C ASP A 127 -7.71 5.03 -15.06
N PRO A 128 -6.94 5.52 -16.06
CA PRO A 128 -5.86 6.47 -15.83
C PRO A 128 -6.23 7.70 -15.01
N GLU A 129 -7.46 8.21 -15.13
CA GLU A 129 -7.92 9.37 -14.36
C GLU A 129 -7.95 9.10 -12.85
N MET A 130 -8.10 7.84 -12.44
CA MET A 130 -8.12 7.44 -11.03
C MET A 130 -6.79 7.71 -10.32
N LEU A 131 -5.67 7.73 -11.06
CA LEU A 131 -4.34 8.00 -10.48
C LEU A 131 -4.15 9.45 -10.04
N GLY A 132 -5.11 10.35 -10.30
CA GLY A 132 -5.14 11.69 -9.74
C GLY A 132 -5.56 11.76 -8.26
N ASN A 133 -6.05 10.66 -7.68
CA ASN A 133 -6.57 10.63 -6.31
C ASN A 133 -5.78 9.70 -5.39
N THR A 134 -5.43 10.20 -4.21
CA THR A 134 -4.53 9.49 -3.29
C THR A 134 -5.17 8.25 -2.67
N GLY A 135 -6.49 8.24 -2.46
CA GLY A 135 -7.23 7.05 -2.03
C GLY A 135 -7.13 5.94 -3.07
N ASN A 136 -7.34 6.26 -4.33
CA ASN A 136 -7.17 5.31 -5.43
C ASN A 136 -5.71 4.82 -5.52
N ILE A 137 -4.74 5.73 -5.46
CA ILE A 137 -3.30 5.40 -5.44
C ILE A 137 -3.00 4.41 -4.31
N ALA A 138 -3.50 4.65 -3.08
CA ALA A 138 -3.25 3.77 -1.94
C ALA A 138 -3.83 2.37 -2.16
N LYS A 139 -5.03 2.27 -2.72
CA LYS A 139 -5.68 1.00 -3.06
C LYS A 139 -4.90 0.24 -4.13
N PHE A 140 -4.50 0.92 -5.21
CA PHE A 140 -3.72 0.32 -6.28
C PHE A 140 -2.32 -0.09 -5.83
N THR A 141 -1.67 0.73 -5.01
CA THR A 141 -0.38 0.41 -4.39
C THR A 141 -0.47 -0.86 -3.55
N SER A 142 -1.52 -1.00 -2.75
CA SER A 142 -1.73 -2.21 -1.94
C SER A 142 -1.99 -3.45 -2.79
N ARG A 143 -2.85 -3.33 -3.82
CA ARG A 143 -3.11 -4.43 -4.77
C ARG A 143 -1.84 -4.86 -5.51
N ALA A 144 -1.06 -3.89 -5.99
CA ALA A 144 0.20 -4.14 -6.66
C ALA A 144 1.18 -4.89 -5.75
N MET A 145 1.35 -4.44 -4.50
CA MET A 145 2.25 -5.12 -3.55
C MET A 145 1.82 -6.56 -3.26
N LEU A 146 0.52 -6.83 -3.12
CA LEU A 146 0.03 -8.20 -2.89
C LEU A 146 0.34 -9.12 -4.08
N LEU A 147 0.13 -8.65 -5.31
CA LEU A 147 0.49 -9.44 -6.50
C LEU A 147 1.99 -9.64 -6.61
N LEU A 148 2.80 -8.60 -6.35
CA LEU A 148 4.26 -8.71 -6.32
C LEU A 148 4.75 -9.71 -5.29
N ALA A 149 4.14 -9.75 -4.10
CA ALA A 149 4.47 -10.73 -3.07
C ALA A 149 4.21 -12.17 -3.56
N VAL A 150 3.06 -12.42 -4.19
CA VAL A 150 2.73 -13.73 -4.78
C VAL A 150 3.66 -14.11 -5.93
N LEU A 151 4.07 -13.15 -6.77
CA LEU A 151 5.04 -13.40 -7.83
C LEU A 151 6.44 -13.69 -7.27
N GLY A 152 6.84 -12.97 -6.22
CA GLY A 152 8.12 -13.18 -5.54
C GLY A 152 8.24 -14.55 -4.92
N THR A 153 7.20 -15.05 -4.25
CA THR A 153 7.24 -16.41 -3.68
C THR A 153 7.37 -17.47 -4.78
N LYS A 154 6.67 -17.32 -5.91
CA LYS A 154 6.79 -18.25 -7.05
C LYS A 154 8.19 -18.23 -7.66
N LYS A 155 8.82 -17.06 -7.76
CA LYS A 155 10.19 -16.93 -8.27
C LYS A 155 11.18 -17.65 -7.35
N LEU A 156 11.06 -17.47 -6.04
CA LEU A 156 11.88 -18.17 -5.05
C LEU A 156 11.71 -19.70 -5.12
N GLU A 157 10.48 -20.19 -5.21
CA GLU A 157 10.19 -21.63 -5.37
C GLU A 157 10.86 -22.22 -6.63
N GLN A 158 10.85 -21.48 -7.74
CA GLN A 158 11.50 -21.90 -8.99
C GLN A 158 13.02 -21.90 -8.89
N GLU A 159 13.62 -20.91 -8.21
CA GLU A 159 15.06 -20.85 -7.96
C GLU A 159 15.52 -22.00 -7.05
N GLU A 160 14.73 -22.35 -6.03
CA GLU A 160 14.99 -23.48 -5.14
C GLU A 160 14.86 -24.83 -5.86
N GLN A 161 13.92 -24.97 -6.79
CA GLN A 161 13.74 -26.20 -7.59
C GLN A 161 14.76 -26.31 -8.75
N GLY A 162 15.24 -25.18 -9.27
CA GLY A 162 16.27 -25.12 -10.31
C GLY A 162 17.71 -25.31 -9.79
N GLN A 163 17.91 -25.22 -8.47
CA GLN A 163 19.17 -25.57 -7.80
C GLN A 163 19.16 -27.04 -7.36
N ASN A 164 19.96 -27.87 -8.05
CA ASN A 164 20.26 -29.25 -7.66
C ASN A 164 20.65 -29.28 -6.15
N PRO A 165 19.99 -30.08 -5.28
CA PRO A 165 20.16 -29.95 -3.85
C PRO A 165 21.54 -30.49 -3.43
N SER A 166 22.48 -29.58 -3.21
CA SER A 166 23.63 -29.85 -2.33
C SER A 166 23.13 -29.72 -0.89
N PRO A 167 23.44 -30.67 0.01
CA PRO A 167 22.76 -30.76 1.29
C PRO A 167 23.17 -29.60 2.20
N ARG A 168 22.30 -28.59 2.33
CA ARG A 168 22.42 -27.61 3.40
C ARG A 168 21.48 -27.97 4.53
N THR A 169 22.07 -28.58 5.55
CA THR A 169 21.61 -28.49 6.93
C THR A 169 21.35 -27.03 7.28
N GLY A 170 20.11 -26.69 7.58
CA GLY A 170 19.73 -25.35 8.01
C GLY A 170 18.23 -25.18 8.03
N LYS A 171 17.57 -25.82 8.99
CA LYS A 171 16.18 -25.56 9.34
C LYS A 171 15.94 -24.05 9.46
N LEU A 172 14.92 -23.54 8.78
CA LEU A 172 14.06 -22.51 9.37
C LEU A 172 12.62 -22.84 9.00
N SER A 173 11.91 -23.38 9.99
CA SER A 173 10.45 -23.51 9.98
C SER A 173 9.90 -22.21 10.57
N VAL A 174 8.97 -21.55 9.88
CA VAL A 174 8.18 -20.47 10.48
C VAL A 174 6.72 -20.77 10.22
N LEU A 175 5.99 -20.90 11.33
CA LEU A 175 4.53 -20.85 11.43
C LEU A 175 4.06 -19.39 11.32
#